data_AF-A0A4S2A1T6-F1
#
_entry.id   AF-A0A4S2A1T6-F1
#
_cell.length_a   1.000
_cell.length_b   1.000
_cell.length_c   1.000
_cell.angle_alpha   90.00
_cell.angle_beta   90.00
_cell.angle_gamma   90.00
#
_symmetry.space_group_name_H-M   'P 1'
#
loop_
_entity.id
_entity.type
_entity.pdbx_description
1 polymer ?
#
loop_
_entity_poly.entity_id
_entity_poly.type
_entity_poly.pdbx_seq_one_letter_code
_entity_poly.pdbx_strand_id
1 'polypeptide(L)'
;LSLCEQLIGGASLGAKQKSIIDRCTASVYRHYQQGNYMGTPPTLQDFREELLKQDEPEAQEIALAIELFTDGSLNTFAKHTNVDTHSRLICYDILDLGKQLQPIGMLVVLDSILNRITQNRAKGR
;
A
#
# COMPACT_ATOMS: atom_id res chain seq x y z
N LEU A 1 6.46 -1.11 -11.97
CA LEU A 1 5.87 -2.23 -11.23
C LEU A 1 4.83 -1.68 -10.27
N SER A 2 3.67 -2.30 -10.19
CA SER A 2 2.71 -2.05 -9.12
C SER A 2 3.23 -2.60 -7.78
N LEU A 3 2.77 -2.05 -6.66
CA LEU A 3 3.14 -2.51 -5.30
C LEU A 3 2.92 -4.03 -5.14
N CYS A 4 1.82 -4.56 -5.67
CA CYS A 4 1.49 -5.98 -5.62
C CYS A 4 2.52 -6.86 -6.35
N GLU A 5 3.05 -6.41 -7.49
CA GLU A 5 4.12 -7.14 -8.19
C GLU A 5 5.41 -7.20 -7.38
N GLN A 6 5.72 -6.15 -6.60
CA GLN A 6 6.87 -6.17 -5.69
C GLN A 6 6.64 -7.10 -4.50
N LEU A 7 5.45 -7.09 -3.91
CA LEU A 7 5.09 -7.94 -2.77
C LEU A 7 5.13 -9.43 -3.13
N ILE A 8 4.72 -9.78 -4.35
CA ILE A 8 4.67 -11.19 -4.83
C ILE A 8 6.06 -11.65 -5.35
N GLY A 9 7.11 -10.86 -5.16
CA GLY A 9 8.48 -11.28 -5.49
C GLY A 9 8.84 -11.14 -6.97
N GLY A 10 8.22 -10.21 -7.70
CA GLY A 10 8.58 -9.89 -9.08
C GLY A 10 7.97 -10.80 -10.15
N ALA A 11 7.07 -11.71 -9.78
CA ALA A 11 6.24 -12.43 -10.74
C ALA A 11 5.25 -11.47 -11.42
N SER A 12 5.11 -11.56 -12.74
CA SER A 12 4.13 -10.77 -13.49
C SER A 12 2.72 -11.21 -13.11
N LEU A 13 1.90 -10.28 -12.63
CA LEU A 13 0.49 -10.52 -12.34
C LEU A 13 -0.29 -10.79 -13.64
N GLY A 14 -1.01 -11.92 -13.67
CA GLY A 14 -1.91 -12.27 -14.76
C GLY A 14 -3.11 -11.34 -14.85
N ALA A 15 -3.81 -11.34 -16.00
CA ALA A 15 -4.98 -10.48 -16.22
C ALA A 15 -6.10 -10.70 -15.18
N LYS A 16 -6.32 -11.96 -14.77
CA LYS A 16 -7.30 -12.30 -13.73
C LYS A 16 -6.93 -11.69 -12.37
N GLN A 17 -5.69 -11.85 -11.95
CA GLN A 17 -5.19 -11.32 -10.68
C GLN A 17 -5.27 -9.79 -10.67
N LYS A 18 -4.91 -9.13 -11.79
CA LYS A 18 -5.06 -7.68 -11.94
C LYS A 18 -6.53 -7.24 -11.79
N SER A 19 -7.46 -7.97 -12.40
CA SER A 19 -8.90 -7.68 -12.28
C SER A 19 -9.39 -7.85 -10.83
N ILE A 20 -8.91 -8.86 -10.11
CA ILE A 20 -9.26 -9.10 -8.71
C ILE A 20 -8.70 -7.98 -7.82
N ILE A 21 -7.44 -7.60 -8.01
CA ILE A 21 -6.79 -6.51 -7.28
C ILE A 21 -7.54 -5.20 -7.48
N ASP A 22 -7.90 -4.86 -8.71
CA ASP A 22 -8.67 -3.64 -9.02
C ASP A 22 -10.04 -3.65 -8.33
N ARG A 23 -10.79 -4.76 -8.43
CA ARG A 23 -12.08 -4.96 -7.76
C ARG A 23 -11.98 -4.81 -6.24
N CYS A 24 -11.00 -5.47 -5.61
CA CYS A 24 -10.82 -5.42 -4.15
C CYS A 24 -10.37 -4.02 -3.71
N THR A 25 -9.46 -3.38 -4.44
CA THR A 25 -9.02 -2.01 -4.16
C THR A 25 -10.20 -1.05 -4.21
N ALA A 26 -11.04 -1.13 -5.24
CA ALA A 26 -12.24 -0.30 -5.35
C ALA A 26 -13.23 -0.57 -4.21
N SER A 27 -13.40 -1.82 -3.79
CA SER A 27 -14.28 -2.20 -2.68
C SER A 27 -13.81 -1.61 -1.35
N VAL A 28 -12.51 -1.75 -1.04
CA VAL A 28 -11.88 -1.25 0.19
C VAL A 28 -11.99 0.26 0.30
N TYR A 29 -11.76 0.99 -0.80
CA TYR A 29 -11.86 2.44 -0.81
C TYR A 29 -13.30 2.97 -0.89
N ARG A 30 -14.30 2.13 -1.22
CA ARG A 30 -15.69 2.56 -1.44
C ARG A 30 -16.24 3.35 -0.26
N HIS A 31 -16.07 2.85 0.96
CA HIS A 31 -16.58 3.50 2.16
C HIS A 31 -15.87 4.84 2.43
N TYR A 32 -14.55 4.89 2.23
CA TYR A 32 -13.76 6.10 2.40
C TYR A 32 -14.13 7.18 1.37
N GLN A 33 -14.38 6.78 0.13
CA GLN A 33 -14.82 7.68 -0.95
C GLN A 33 -16.25 8.21 -0.70
N GLN A 34 -17.17 7.35 -0.25
CA GLN A 34 -18.54 7.76 0.11
C GLN A 34 -18.56 8.75 1.28
N GLY A 35 -17.60 8.63 2.20
CA GLY A 35 -17.38 9.59 3.29
C GLY A 35 -16.69 10.89 2.86
N ASN A 36 -16.62 11.19 1.56
CA ASN A 36 -15.91 12.36 1.02
C ASN A 36 -14.44 12.44 1.46
N TYR A 37 -13.77 11.27 1.52
CA TYR A 37 -12.38 11.15 1.98
C TYR A 37 -12.16 11.67 3.41
N MET A 38 -13.20 11.59 4.25
CA MET A 38 -13.13 11.96 5.67
C MET A 38 -13.17 10.70 6.54
N GLY A 39 -12.30 10.65 7.55
CA GLY A 39 -12.17 9.52 8.47
C GLY A 39 -10.86 8.77 8.31
N THR A 40 -10.88 7.50 8.69
CA THR A 40 -9.68 6.65 8.67
C THR A 40 -9.52 6.02 7.27
N PRO A 41 -8.42 6.30 6.55
CA PRO A 41 -8.15 5.67 5.26
C PRO A 41 -7.87 4.18 5.44
N PRO A 42 -8.26 3.32 4.50
CA PRO A 42 -8.00 1.89 4.61
C PRO A 42 -6.50 1.56 4.52
N THR A 43 -6.15 0.37 4.99
CA THR A 43 -4.79 -0.16 5.09
C THR A 43 -4.60 -1.39 4.20
N LEU A 44 -3.36 -1.91 4.13
CA LEU A 44 -3.09 -3.18 3.46
C LEU A 44 -3.75 -4.38 4.18
N GLN A 45 -4.04 -4.27 5.48
CA GLN A 45 -4.78 -5.29 6.21
C GLN A 45 -6.23 -5.36 5.72
N ASP A 46 -6.90 -4.21 5.60
CA ASP A 46 -8.26 -4.13 5.03
C ASP A 46 -8.31 -4.70 3.61
N PHE A 47 -7.25 -4.46 2.82
CA PHE A 47 -7.12 -5.02 1.48
C PHE A 47 -6.99 -6.55 1.47
N ARG A 48 -6.20 -7.13 2.38
CA ARG A 48 -6.11 -8.60 2.53
C ARG A 48 -7.43 -9.19 2.98
N GLU A 49 -8.11 -8.58 3.94
CA GLU A 49 -9.42 -9.03 4.40
C GLU A 49 -10.44 -9.06 3.25
N GLU A 50 -10.42 -8.06 2.37
CA GLU A 50 -11.31 -8.02 1.21
C GLU A 50 -10.97 -9.10 0.17
N LEU A 51 -9.69 -9.42 -0.02
CA LEU A 51 -9.24 -10.52 -0.88
C LEU A 51 -9.69 -11.88 -0.32
N LEU A 52 -9.65 -12.09 0.99
CA LEU A 52 -10.08 -13.33 1.64
C LEU A 52 -11.59 -13.59 1.48
N LYS A 53 -12.39 -12.53 1.29
CA LYS A 53 -13.84 -12.65 1.03
C LYS A 53 -14.18 -13.09 -0.40
N GLN A 54 -13.20 -13.13 -1.30
CA GLN A 54 -13.43 -13.53 -2.69
C GLN A 54 -13.38 -15.07 -2.81
N ASP A 55 -14.31 -15.65 -3.58
CA ASP A 55 -14.40 -17.10 -3.77
C ASP A 55 -13.36 -17.65 -4.76
N GLU A 56 -12.77 -16.79 -5.59
CA GLU A 56 -11.82 -17.21 -6.62
C GLU A 56 -10.48 -17.69 -6.03
N PRO A 57 -9.93 -18.83 -6.51
CA PRO A 57 -8.66 -19.34 -6.00
C PRO A 57 -7.50 -18.38 -6.25
N GLU A 58 -7.52 -17.63 -7.36
CA GLU A 58 -6.52 -16.61 -7.65
C GLU A 58 -6.51 -15.49 -6.59
N ALA A 59 -7.64 -15.18 -5.95
CA ALA A 59 -7.70 -14.18 -4.88
C ALA A 59 -7.05 -14.71 -3.59
N GLN A 60 -7.29 -15.99 -3.27
CA GLN A 60 -6.68 -16.66 -2.11
C GLN A 60 -5.16 -16.77 -2.25
N GLU A 61 -4.65 -17.04 -3.45
CA GLU A 61 -3.21 -17.01 -3.74
C GLU A 61 -2.59 -15.63 -3.48
N ILE A 62 -3.26 -14.56 -3.91
CA ILE A 62 -2.79 -13.19 -3.66
C ILE A 62 -2.83 -12.88 -2.17
N ALA A 63 -3.91 -13.23 -1.48
CA ALA A 63 -4.08 -13.00 -0.04
C ALA A 63 -3.00 -13.70 0.81
N LEU A 64 -2.59 -14.91 0.39
CA LEU A 64 -1.48 -15.65 0.99
C LEU A 64 -0.13 -14.98 0.68
N ALA A 65 0.10 -14.56 -0.57
CA ALA A 65 1.36 -13.93 -0.96
C ALA A 65 1.63 -12.60 -0.21
N ILE A 66 0.59 -11.82 0.07
CA ILE A 66 0.71 -10.55 0.80
C ILE A 66 0.62 -10.70 2.33
N GLU A 67 0.34 -11.90 2.85
CA GLU A 67 0.16 -12.16 4.29
C GLU A 67 1.39 -11.72 5.10
N LEU A 68 2.59 -12.04 4.61
CA LEU A 68 3.85 -11.68 5.26
C LEU A 68 3.98 -10.17 5.53
N PHE A 69 3.42 -9.35 4.64
CA PHE A 69 3.51 -7.89 4.66
C PHE A 69 2.29 -7.21 5.29
N THR A 70 1.27 -7.98 5.69
CA THR A 70 0.00 -7.46 6.24
C THR A 70 -0.17 -7.87 7.69
N ASP A 71 -0.25 -9.17 7.96
CA ASP A 71 -0.40 -9.72 9.32
C ASP A 71 0.85 -10.47 9.80
N GLY A 72 1.77 -10.76 8.88
CA GLY A 72 3.04 -11.41 9.17
C GLY A 72 4.10 -10.49 9.78
N SER A 73 5.33 -10.99 9.79
CA SER A 73 6.47 -10.33 10.45
C SER A 73 6.96 -9.06 9.75
N LEU A 74 6.54 -8.79 8.51
CA LEU A 74 6.96 -7.64 7.71
C LEU A 74 5.84 -6.59 7.56
N ASN A 75 4.94 -6.50 8.54
CA ASN A 75 3.75 -5.63 8.49
C ASN A 75 3.98 -4.13 8.77
N THR A 76 5.22 -3.64 8.66
CA THR A 76 5.57 -2.24 8.96
C THR A 76 4.75 -1.24 8.14
N PHE A 77 4.43 -1.55 6.89
CA PHE A 77 3.64 -0.69 5.99
C PHE A 77 2.14 -1.02 5.99
N ALA A 78 1.69 -1.98 6.80
CA ALA A 78 0.30 -2.42 6.83
C ALA A 78 -0.59 -1.62 7.77
N LYS A 79 -0.03 -0.66 8.52
CA LYS A 79 -0.73 0.11 9.55
C LYS A 79 -0.82 1.58 9.15
N HIS A 80 -1.66 2.33 9.84
CA HIS A 80 -1.74 3.77 9.63
C HIS A 80 -0.43 4.47 9.94
N THR A 81 -0.10 5.45 9.11
CA THR A 81 1.04 6.34 9.31
C THR A 81 0.88 7.10 10.63
N ASN A 82 1.88 7.00 11.50
CA ASN A 82 1.92 7.68 12.80
C ASN A 82 2.99 8.79 12.86
N VAL A 83 3.62 9.12 11.74
CA VAL A 83 4.70 10.12 11.63
C VAL A 83 4.17 11.47 11.14
N ASP A 84 4.71 12.56 11.69
CA ASP A 84 4.41 13.91 11.24
C ASP A 84 5.20 14.26 9.97
N THR A 85 4.48 14.49 8.87
CA THR A 85 5.03 14.85 7.56
C THR A 85 5.01 16.35 7.27
N HIS A 86 4.64 17.20 8.23
CA HIS A 86 4.57 18.65 8.06
C HIS A 86 5.84 19.41 8.44
N SER A 87 6.85 18.71 8.97
CA SER A 87 8.15 19.27 9.34
C SER A 87 8.88 19.92 8.16
N ARG A 88 9.71 20.94 8.46
CA ARG A 88 10.53 21.65 7.44
C ARG A 88 11.63 20.77 6.86
N LEU A 89 12.18 19.88 7.68
CA LEU A 89 13.16 18.88 7.30
C LEU A 89 12.57 17.52 7.66
N ILE A 90 12.56 16.58 6.71
CA ILE A 90 12.13 15.20 6.92
C ILE A 90 13.31 14.32 6.52
N CYS A 91 13.75 13.47 7.44
CA CYS A 91 14.82 12.49 7.19
C CYS A 91 14.19 11.09 7.17
N TYR A 92 14.28 10.40 6.04
CA TYR A 92 13.85 9.01 5.92
C TYR A 92 15.07 8.11 6.15
N ASP A 93 15.08 7.41 7.27
CA ASP A 93 16.08 6.37 7.53
C ASP A 93 15.54 5.01 7.07
N ILE A 94 16.26 4.38 6.14
CA ILE A 94 15.94 3.06 5.59
C ILE A 94 17.06 2.05 5.84
N LEU A 95 18.05 2.39 6.68
CA LEU A 95 19.22 1.54 6.95
C LEU A 95 18.81 0.20 7.55
N ASP A 96 17.92 0.24 8.55
CA ASP A 96 17.44 -0.93 9.27
C ASP A 96 16.24 -1.61 8.59
N LEU A 97 15.88 -1.17 7.38
CA LEU A 97 14.81 -1.80 6.63
C LEU A 97 15.30 -3.14 6.06
N GLY A 98 14.64 -4.23 6.47
CA GLY A 98 15.00 -5.58 5.99
C GLY A 98 15.02 -5.67 4.47
N LYS A 99 15.90 -6.51 3.90
CA LYS A 99 16.13 -6.62 2.45
C LYS A 99 14.84 -6.82 1.62
N GLN A 100 13.86 -7.54 2.17
CA GLN A 100 12.57 -7.77 1.51
C GLN A 100 11.64 -6.55 1.55
N LEU A 101 11.80 -5.67 2.54
CA LEU A 101 11.01 -4.44 2.69
C LEU A 101 11.64 -3.25 1.97
N GLN A 102 12.95 -3.28 1.69
CA GLN A 102 13.66 -2.18 1.04
C GLN A 102 12.97 -1.64 -0.24
N PRO A 103 12.54 -2.49 -1.19
CA PRO A 103 11.86 -2.00 -2.39
C PRO A 103 10.56 -1.25 -2.08
N ILE A 104 9.78 -1.76 -1.15
CA ILE A 104 8.49 -1.18 -0.72
C ILE A 104 8.72 0.13 0.00
N GLY A 105 9.67 0.16 0.95
CA GLY A 105 10.01 1.38 1.68
C GLY A 105 10.51 2.47 0.75
N MET A 106 11.32 2.14 -0.26
CA MET A 106 11.75 3.09 -1.27
C MET A 106 10.56 3.66 -2.06
N LEU A 107 9.59 2.83 -2.46
CA LEU A 107 8.39 3.32 -3.13
C LEU A 107 7.59 4.29 -2.24
N VAL A 108 7.38 3.94 -0.97
CA VAL A 108 6.65 4.78 -0.01
C VAL A 108 7.36 6.12 0.22
N VAL A 109 8.69 6.10 0.37
CA VAL A 109 9.49 7.32 0.53
C VAL A 109 9.41 8.21 -0.71
N LEU A 110 9.57 7.63 -1.90
CA LEU A 110 9.48 8.36 -3.16
C LEU A 110 8.09 8.99 -3.36
N ASP A 111 7.02 8.24 -3.08
CA ASP A 111 5.65 8.74 -3.16
C ASP A 111 5.44 9.91 -2.18
N SER A 112 5.92 9.81 -0.95
CA SER A 112 5.83 10.89 0.04
C SER A 112 6.58 12.16 -0.40
N ILE A 113 7.77 12.00 -1.00
CA ILE A 113 8.52 13.12 -1.58
C ILE A 113 7.73 13.77 -2.73
N LEU A 114 7.18 12.98 -3.65
CA LEU A 114 6.38 13.48 -4.78
C LEU A 114 5.12 14.19 -4.31
N ASN A 115 4.43 13.66 -3.30
CA ASN A 115 3.26 14.30 -2.70
C ASN A 115 3.63 15.65 -2.09
N ARG A 116 4.77 15.74 -1.39
CA ARG A 116 5.26 17.01 -0.82
C ARG A 116 5.59 18.04 -1.91
N ILE A 117 6.27 17.63 -2.98
CA ILE A 117 6.58 18.50 -4.13
C ILE A 117 5.29 19.00 -4.77
N THR A 118 4.31 18.12 -4.98
CA THR A 118 3.01 18.46 -5.59
C THR A 118 2.23 19.46 -4.73
N GLN A 119 2.19 19.25 -3.41
CA GLN A 119 1.57 20.17 -2.47
C GLN A 119 2.26 21.54 -2.43
N ASN A 120 3.59 21.58 -2.50
CA ASN A 120 4.34 22.83 -2.54
C ASN A 120 4.07 23.60 -3.84
N ARG A 121 4.10 22.90 -4.98
CA ARG A 121 3.77 23.45 -6.29
C ARG A 121 2.36 24.03 -6.33
N ALA A 122 1.37 23.33 -5.76
CA ALA A 122 -0.01 23.83 -5.66
C ALA A 122 -0.13 25.09 -4.78
N LYS A 123 0.77 25.27 -3.82
CA LYS A 123 0.88 26.47 -2.96
C LYS A 123 1.75 27.58 -3.55
N GLY A 124 2.34 27.37 -4.74
CA GLY A 124 3.25 28.31 -5.38
C GLY A 124 4.61 28.45 -4.67
N ARG A 125 5.07 27.40 -3.99
CA ARG A 125 6.36 27.33 -3.30
C ARG A 125 7.27 26.26 -3.90
#